data_AF-A0A932CUR3-F1
#
_entry.id   AF-A0A932CUR3-F1
#
_cell.length_a   1.000
_cell.length_b   1.000
_cell.length_c   1.000
_cell.angle_alpha   90.00
_cell.angle_beta   90.00
_cell.angle_gamma   90.00
#
_symmetry.space_group_name_H-M   'P 1'
#
loop_
_entity.id
_entity.type
_entity.pdbx_description
1 polymer ?
#
loop_
_entity_poly.entity_id
_entity_poly.type
_entity_poly.pdbx_seq_one_letter_code
_entity_poly.pdbx_strand_id
1 'polypeptide(L)'
;MRAWRLVFLVLASGWVGCAPAAGGGGDDDDSGGGDGDGDVDGDTDTDADNDGDLDRPPEIPEPDPDAFFADDPPPQYCGPDGNAVDPPEPPGGTPECPDDKNREGCPCETVGEEAPCWPGMRVNRDRGICHDGTTVCEPFNEFYGAWGPCEDYVIPEEGARLGPEACMCFSEGRWEIDNLSPCFVVYPDGTYAVSSYMGAGGQATCPTPPNNPPPEPQPGEDWSTNRLTVDCAGQFELCYALRAGDAENPTDQDCVVASICTEAWYEEAGVEEELPPLPGWSGDDPDCAERFAQDGGYGEMSVVGLSVECDEISDDGDPYVFNRVPYCPLDCNERPNDADCVNCGQGGSGSF
;
A
#
# COMPACT_ATOMS: atom_id res chain seq x y z
N MET A 1 -65.52 -22.32 20.60
CA MET A 1 -65.23 -23.12 21.82
C MET A 1 -63.78 -23.53 21.77
N ARG A 2 -63.06 -23.42 22.91
CA ARG A 2 -61.63 -23.75 23.15
C ARG A 2 -60.64 -22.78 22.48
N ALA A 3 -60.13 -21.75 23.16
CA ALA A 3 -59.19 -21.69 24.30
C ALA A 3 -57.77 -22.15 23.94
N TRP A 4 -56.80 -21.22 24.01
CA TRP A 4 -55.62 -21.34 24.89
C TRP A 4 -54.96 -19.98 25.15
N ARG A 5 -54.58 -19.79 26.42
CA ARG A 5 -53.80 -18.69 27.03
C ARG A 5 -52.38 -19.21 27.28
N LEU A 6 -51.40 -18.30 27.38
CA LEU A 6 -50.19 -18.24 28.26
C LEU A 6 -49.09 -17.54 27.45
N VAL A 7 -48.71 -16.28 27.69
CA VAL A 7 -48.04 -15.67 28.86
C VAL A 7 -46.83 -16.48 29.34
N PHE A 8 -45.63 -15.98 29.00
CA PHE A 8 -44.46 -15.96 29.89
C PHE A 8 -43.78 -14.60 29.80
N LEU A 9 -43.26 -14.18 30.95
CA LEU A 9 -42.73 -12.89 31.35
C LEU A 9 -41.33 -13.13 31.94
N VAL A 10 -40.53 -12.06 32.03
CA VAL A 10 -39.24 -11.89 32.78
C VAL A 10 -38.02 -12.62 32.18
N LEU A 11 -36.80 -12.11 32.08
CA LEU A 11 -35.87 -11.25 32.88
C LEU A 11 -34.70 -10.88 31.91
N ALA A 12 -33.74 -9.98 32.09
CA ALA A 12 -33.32 -9.04 33.12
C ALA A 12 -32.33 -8.07 32.45
N SER A 13 -32.34 -6.82 32.91
CA SER A 13 -31.29 -5.82 32.72
C SER A 13 -30.03 -6.20 33.53
N GLY A 14 -28.86 -6.08 32.91
CA GLY A 14 -27.57 -6.23 33.56
C GLY A 14 -26.48 -5.44 32.83
N TRP A 15 -26.06 -4.33 33.44
CA TRP A 15 -24.82 -3.63 33.13
C TRP A 15 -23.69 -4.16 34.03
N VAL A 16 -22.45 -3.92 33.59
CA VAL A 16 -21.15 -3.91 34.31
C VAL A 16 -20.29 -5.19 34.24
N GLY A 17 -19.07 -5.03 33.72
CA GLY A 17 -17.90 -5.79 34.15
C GLY A 17 -16.75 -5.87 33.13
N CYS A 18 -15.83 -4.90 33.14
CA CYS A 18 -14.47 -5.09 32.60
C CYS A 18 -13.65 -5.98 33.55
N ALA A 19 -12.86 -6.91 33.01
CA ALA A 19 -11.62 -7.38 33.63
C ALA A 19 -10.64 -7.94 32.57
N PRO A 20 -9.32 -7.70 32.69
CA PRO A 20 -8.28 -8.27 31.85
C PRO A 20 -7.72 -9.57 32.45
N ALA A 21 -7.10 -10.43 31.63
CA ALA A 21 -5.83 -11.13 31.93
C ALA A 21 -5.55 -12.32 30.99
N ALA A 22 -4.25 -12.46 30.67
CA ALA A 22 -3.46 -13.68 30.44
C ALA A 22 -3.71 -14.46 29.13
N GLY A 23 -2.71 -14.86 28.36
CA GLY A 23 -1.31 -15.16 28.67
C GLY A 23 -1.02 -16.62 28.30
N GLY A 24 -0.06 -16.83 27.40
CA GLY A 24 0.49 -18.12 26.96
C GLY A 24 1.16 -17.90 25.60
N GLY A 25 2.45 -18.13 25.38
CA GLY A 25 3.38 -19.07 26.01
C GLY A 25 3.48 -20.31 25.12
N GLY A 26 4.56 -20.40 24.33
CA GLY A 26 4.86 -21.51 23.44
C GLY A 26 6.20 -21.32 22.75
N ASP A 27 7.27 -21.77 23.43
CA ASP A 27 8.55 -22.15 22.86
C ASP A 27 8.37 -23.33 21.88
N ASP A 28 9.20 -23.45 20.85
CA ASP A 28 9.87 -24.71 20.49
C ASP A 28 10.98 -24.47 19.45
N ASP A 29 12.12 -25.07 19.77
CA ASP A 29 13.40 -25.11 19.06
C ASP A 29 13.32 -25.77 17.67
N ASP A 30 14.17 -25.34 16.71
CA ASP A 30 14.94 -26.33 15.96
C ASP A 30 16.29 -25.77 15.48
N SER A 31 17.33 -26.55 15.76
CA SER A 31 18.74 -26.28 15.51
C SER A 31 19.22 -27.18 14.38
N GLY A 32 19.58 -26.60 13.23
CA GLY A 32 20.14 -27.32 12.10
C GLY A 32 21.58 -26.92 11.81
N GLY A 33 22.54 -27.52 12.55
CA GLY A 33 23.97 -27.42 12.26
C GLY A 33 24.36 -28.27 11.05
N GLY A 34 25.28 -27.75 10.23
CA GLY A 34 25.88 -28.44 9.10
C GLY A 34 27.36 -28.14 9.01
N ASP A 35 28.15 -28.93 9.75
CA ASP A 35 29.61 -29.00 9.62
C ASP A 35 29.97 -29.73 8.32
N GLY A 36 30.82 -29.10 7.50
CA GLY A 36 31.35 -29.66 6.27
C GLY A 36 32.88 -29.60 6.25
N ASP A 37 33.51 -30.56 6.93
CA ASP A 37 34.95 -30.84 6.85
C ASP A 37 35.31 -31.38 5.44
N GLY A 38 36.32 -30.76 4.82
CA GLY A 38 36.86 -31.16 3.53
C GLY A 38 38.38 -30.94 3.48
N ASP A 39 39.11 -31.83 4.16
CA ASP A 39 40.56 -31.99 4.02
C ASP A 39 40.93 -32.42 2.58
N VAL A 40 41.80 -31.64 1.92
CA VAL A 40 42.66 -32.13 0.83
C VAL A 40 44.07 -31.57 1.02
N ASP A 41 44.92 -32.39 1.63
CA ASP A 41 46.37 -32.30 1.55
C ASP A 41 46.86 -32.59 0.12
N GLY A 42 47.90 -31.88 -0.35
CA GLY A 42 48.68 -32.39 -1.48
C GLY A 42 49.60 -31.41 -2.22
N ASP A 43 50.82 -31.29 -1.71
CA ASP A 43 52.08 -31.14 -2.44
C ASP A 43 52.52 -29.77 -3.03
N THR A 44 53.58 -29.27 -2.38
CA THR A 44 54.87 -28.80 -2.94
C THR A 44 54.86 -27.93 -4.19
N ASP A 45 55.29 -26.67 -4.03
CA ASP A 45 56.63 -26.32 -4.49
C ASP A 45 57.18 -25.07 -3.76
N THR A 46 58.41 -25.23 -3.32
CA THR A 46 59.28 -24.18 -2.81
C THR A 46 59.80 -23.35 -3.97
N ASP A 47 59.39 -22.09 -4.08
CA ASP A 47 60.23 -21.06 -4.70
C ASP A 47 60.24 -19.81 -3.82
N ALA A 48 61.44 -19.55 -3.33
CA ALA A 48 61.80 -18.46 -2.47
C ALA A 48 62.18 -17.27 -3.35
N ASP A 49 61.21 -16.40 -3.64
CA ASP A 49 61.42 -15.04 -4.14
C ASP A 49 60.23 -14.18 -3.62
N ASN A 50 60.24 -13.83 -2.33
CA ASN A 50 59.34 -12.80 -1.79
C ASN A 50 60.18 -11.55 -1.53
N ASP A 51 60.56 -10.92 -2.63
CA ASP A 51 61.03 -9.54 -2.65
C ASP A 51 59.86 -8.67 -2.23
N GLY A 52 60.06 -7.84 -1.20
CA GLY A 52 59.02 -7.05 -0.56
C GLY A 52 58.10 -6.34 -1.55
N ASP A 53 56.89 -6.89 -1.68
CA ASP A 53 55.77 -6.24 -2.35
C ASP A 53 55.27 -5.15 -1.39
N LEU A 54 55.85 -3.96 -1.58
CA LEU A 54 55.35 -2.73 -0.99
C LEU A 54 53.90 -2.59 -1.42
N ASP A 55 52.98 -2.79 -0.46
CA ASP A 55 51.62 -2.28 -0.42
C ASP A 55 51.13 -1.85 -1.80
N ARG A 56 50.86 -2.82 -2.70
CA ARG A 56 50.21 -2.50 -3.96
C ARG A 56 48.90 -1.84 -3.54
N PRO A 57 48.69 -0.55 -3.86
CA PRO A 57 47.45 0.12 -3.51
C PRO A 57 46.32 -0.78 -3.99
N PRO A 58 45.28 -1.02 -3.17
CA PRO A 58 44.14 -1.81 -3.62
C PRO A 58 43.74 -1.30 -5.00
N GLU A 59 43.68 -2.21 -5.98
CA GLU A 59 43.27 -1.84 -7.32
C GLU A 59 41.93 -1.16 -7.20
N ILE A 60 41.84 0.08 -7.69
CA ILE A 60 40.58 0.78 -7.85
C ILE A 60 39.70 -0.18 -8.63
N PRO A 61 38.57 -0.65 -8.08
CA PRO A 61 37.57 -1.32 -8.90
C PRO A 61 37.29 -0.36 -10.05
N GLU A 62 37.73 -0.70 -11.26
CA GLU A 62 37.50 0.16 -12.41
C GLU A 62 35.99 0.37 -12.50
N PRO A 63 35.50 1.63 -12.58
CA PRO A 63 34.07 1.88 -12.66
C PRO A 63 33.52 1.08 -13.83
N ASP A 64 32.56 0.19 -13.56
CA ASP A 64 31.95 -0.63 -14.59
C ASP A 64 31.44 0.28 -15.72
N PRO A 65 31.95 0.16 -16.95
CA PRO A 65 31.56 0.99 -18.09
C PRO A 65 30.11 0.73 -18.54
N ASP A 66 29.48 -0.36 -18.09
CA ASP A 66 28.04 -0.61 -18.20
C ASP A 66 27.27 0.05 -17.04
N ALA A 67 27.84 1.10 -16.40
CA ALA A 67 27.29 1.76 -15.23
C ALA A 67 25.79 2.00 -15.38
N PHE A 68 25.02 1.24 -14.60
CA PHE A 68 23.58 1.31 -14.38
C PHE A 68 23.00 2.73 -14.31
N PHE A 69 23.84 3.74 -14.04
CA PHE A 69 23.50 5.16 -13.91
C PHE A 69 23.69 6.03 -15.17
N ALA A 70 24.35 5.53 -16.22
CA ALA A 70 24.32 6.19 -17.52
C ALA A 70 22.89 6.21 -18.12
N ASP A 71 22.08 5.23 -17.70
CA ASP A 71 20.66 5.08 -18.01
C ASP A 71 19.76 5.47 -16.82
N ASP A 72 20.23 6.32 -15.90
CA ASP A 72 19.45 6.89 -14.80
C ASP A 72 18.98 8.30 -15.15
N PRO A 73 17.96 8.45 -16.02
CA PRO A 73 17.49 9.75 -16.47
C PRO A 73 16.98 10.57 -15.27
N PRO A 74 17.05 11.92 -15.35
CA PRO A 74 16.33 12.74 -14.40
C PRO A 74 14.84 12.36 -14.42
N PRO A 75 14.13 12.45 -13.28
CA PRO A 75 12.69 12.25 -13.23
C PRO A 75 12.03 13.10 -14.32
N GLN A 76 11.19 12.47 -15.14
CA GLN A 76 10.33 13.22 -16.04
C GLN A 76 9.30 13.94 -15.19
N TYR A 77 8.77 15.07 -15.65
CA TYR A 77 7.68 15.73 -14.94
C TYR A 77 6.45 15.84 -15.84
N CYS A 78 5.33 15.29 -15.43
CA CYS A 78 4.03 15.42 -16.06
C CYS A 78 3.20 16.46 -15.30
N GLY A 79 2.85 17.56 -15.97
CA GLY A 79 1.99 18.59 -15.37
C GLY A 79 0.52 18.14 -15.28
N PRO A 80 -0.37 18.97 -14.67
CA PRO A 80 -1.80 18.68 -14.55
C PRO A 80 -2.52 18.35 -15.86
N ASP A 81 -2.00 18.86 -16.99
CA ASP A 81 -2.53 18.58 -18.32
C ASP A 81 -2.02 17.25 -18.93
N GLY A 82 -1.28 16.43 -18.16
CA GLY A 82 -0.64 15.19 -18.62
C GLY A 82 0.51 15.40 -19.61
N ASN A 83 0.92 16.64 -19.85
CA ASN A 83 2.02 16.96 -20.76
C ASN A 83 3.35 16.95 -20.01
N ALA A 84 4.35 16.31 -20.62
CA ALA A 84 5.73 16.35 -20.13
C ALA A 84 6.26 17.79 -20.13
N VAL A 85 6.83 18.19 -19.00
CA VAL A 85 7.61 19.41 -18.80
C VAL A 85 9.08 19.03 -18.97
N ASP A 86 9.90 19.95 -19.48
CA ASP A 86 11.35 19.73 -19.58
C ASP A 86 11.89 19.35 -18.19
N PRO A 87 12.58 18.19 -18.05
CA PRO A 87 13.06 17.74 -16.76
C PRO A 87 14.08 18.73 -16.18
N PRO A 88 14.21 18.81 -14.84
CA PRO A 88 15.25 19.62 -14.24
C PRO A 88 16.63 19.19 -14.77
N GLU A 89 17.56 20.14 -14.84
CA GLU A 89 18.95 19.81 -15.19
C GLU A 89 19.43 18.73 -14.22
N PRO A 90 20.04 17.63 -14.72
CA PRO A 90 20.52 16.58 -13.84
C PRO A 90 21.52 17.17 -12.85
N PRO A 91 21.58 16.61 -11.63
CA PRO A 91 22.62 16.98 -10.67
C PRO A 91 24.01 16.91 -11.30
N GLY A 92 24.95 17.69 -10.75
CA GLY A 92 26.34 17.73 -11.22
C GLY A 92 27.05 16.37 -11.15
N GLY A 93 28.33 16.38 -11.52
CA GLY A 93 29.19 15.19 -11.47
C GLY A 93 29.36 14.51 -12.82
N THR A 94 29.83 13.26 -12.79
CA THR A 94 29.95 12.41 -13.99
C THR A 94 28.92 11.29 -13.96
N PRO A 95 28.60 10.63 -15.10
CA PRO A 95 27.71 9.47 -15.08
C PRO A 95 28.16 8.35 -14.11
N GLU A 96 29.46 8.22 -13.89
CA GLU A 96 30.05 7.23 -12.98
C GLU A 96 30.00 7.67 -11.52
N CYS A 97 30.13 8.98 -11.27
CA CYS A 97 30.12 9.63 -9.96
C CYS A 97 29.18 10.84 -9.96
N PRO A 98 27.85 10.60 -9.93
CA PRO A 98 26.88 11.66 -9.82
C PRO A 98 26.93 12.28 -8.42
N ASP A 99 26.96 13.62 -8.36
CA ASP A 99 27.19 14.37 -7.12
C ASP A 99 26.07 14.15 -6.08
N ASP A 100 24.86 13.78 -6.51
CA ASP A 100 23.70 13.57 -5.64
C ASP A 100 23.60 12.16 -5.03
N LYS A 101 24.43 11.20 -5.46
CA LYS A 101 24.35 9.80 -4.99
C LYS A 101 25.45 9.38 -4.03
N ASN A 102 26.54 10.14 -3.95
CA ASN A 102 27.71 9.84 -3.10
C ASN A 102 28.12 8.35 -3.16
N ARG A 103 28.27 7.84 -4.39
CA ARG A 103 28.50 6.41 -4.65
C ARG A 103 29.82 5.95 -4.06
N GLU A 104 29.85 4.74 -3.52
CA GLU A 104 31.07 4.07 -3.05
C GLU A 104 32.20 4.15 -4.10
N GLY A 105 33.38 4.58 -3.65
CA GLY A 105 34.57 4.78 -4.47
C GLY A 105 34.66 6.13 -5.19
N CYS A 106 33.59 6.94 -5.21
CA CYS A 106 33.63 8.28 -5.80
C CYS A 106 34.36 9.28 -4.91
N PRO A 107 35.05 10.29 -5.49
CA PRO A 107 35.83 11.24 -4.72
C PRO A 107 34.97 12.09 -3.79
N CYS A 108 35.48 12.35 -2.60
CA CYS A 108 34.87 13.23 -1.60
C CYS A 108 35.90 14.25 -1.08
N GLU A 109 35.43 15.43 -0.69
CA GLU A 109 36.32 16.55 -0.33
C GLU A 109 36.94 16.39 1.06
N THR A 110 36.17 15.90 2.04
CA THR A 110 36.56 15.90 3.45
C THR A 110 36.50 14.50 4.05
N VAL A 111 37.66 13.89 4.31
CA VAL A 111 37.72 12.59 5.00
C VAL A 111 37.05 12.68 6.38
N GLY A 112 36.15 11.74 6.65
CA GLY A 112 35.30 11.67 7.84
C GLY A 112 33.98 12.43 7.73
N GLU A 113 33.68 13.07 6.60
CA GLU A 113 32.36 13.61 6.29
C GLU A 113 31.34 12.48 6.08
N GLU A 114 30.13 12.66 6.58
CA GLU A 114 28.99 11.76 6.36
C GLU A 114 28.02 12.44 5.39
N ALA A 115 27.46 11.68 4.45
CA ALA A 115 26.49 12.18 3.49
C ALA A 115 25.43 11.11 3.15
N PRO A 116 24.22 11.51 2.73
CA PRO A 116 23.25 10.57 2.20
C PRO A 116 23.79 9.94 0.91
N CYS A 117 23.59 8.63 0.75
CA CYS A 117 23.97 7.89 -0.45
C CYS A 117 22.80 7.12 -1.01
N TRP A 118 22.78 6.96 -2.33
CA TRP A 118 21.69 6.30 -3.03
C TRP A 118 22.24 5.35 -4.11
N PRO A 119 22.17 4.02 -3.90
CA PRO A 119 22.63 3.06 -4.90
C PRO A 119 21.55 2.71 -5.96
N GLY A 120 20.29 3.13 -5.77
CA GLY A 120 19.19 2.85 -6.68
C GLY A 120 19.05 3.85 -7.85
N MET A 121 17.99 3.71 -8.65
CA MET A 121 17.61 4.70 -9.68
C MET A 121 16.97 5.93 -9.03
N ARG A 122 17.13 7.13 -9.60
CA ARG A 122 16.57 8.39 -9.07
C ARG A 122 15.05 8.37 -8.98
N VAL A 123 14.38 7.70 -9.93
CA VAL A 123 12.92 7.56 -9.94
C VAL A 123 12.37 6.85 -8.70
N ASN A 124 13.19 6.01 -8.04
CA ASN A 124 12.79 5.26 -6.85
C ASN A 124 13.29 5.87 -5.53
N ARG A 125 13.99 7.01 -5.58
CA ARG A 125 14.62 7.61 -4.40
C ARG A 125 13.59 8.35 -3.56
N ASP A 126 13.62 8.15 -2.24
CA ASP A 126 12.70 8.76 -1.28
C ASP A 126 11.21 8.50 -1.61
N ARG A 127 10.90 7.25 -2.01
CA ARG A 127 9.56 6.78 -2.38
C ARG A 127 9.15 5.62 -1.50
N GLY A 128 8.01 5.73 -0.81
CA GLY A 128 7.53 4.68 0.09
C GLY A 128 8.58 4.23 1.09
N ILE A 129 8.88 2.93 1.08
CA ILE A 129 9.91 2.35 1.94
C ILE A 129 11.34 2.66 1.48
N CYS A 130 11.54 3.11 0.24
CA CYS A 130 12.86 3.40 -0.29
C CYS A 130 13.39 4.71 0.26
N HIS A 131 14.60 4.65 0.80
CA HIS A 131 15.27 5.80 1.38
C HIS A 131 16.77 5.70 1.19
N ASP A 132 17.39 6.87 1.18
CA ASP A 132 18.83 7.01 1.23
C ASP A 132 19.45 6.27 2.41
N GLY A 133 20.63 5.70 2.15
CA GLY A 133 21.54 5.25 3.20
C GLY A 133 22.45 6.38 3.65
N THR A 134 23.42 6.04 4.48
CA THR A 134 24.52 6.94 4.88
C THR A 134 25.86 6.35 4.45
N THR A 135 26.72 7.19 3.88
CA THR A 135 28.10 6.85 3.57
C THR A 135 29.05 7.78 4.30
N VAL A 136 30.28 7.34 4.51
CA VAL A 136 31.36 8.11 5.13
C VAL A 136 32.49 8.28 4.13
N CYS A 137 33.05 9.48 4.03
CA CYS A 137 34.22 9.75 3.21
C CYS A 137 35.46 9.12 3.88
N GLU A 138 35.99 8.06 3.29
CA GLU A 138 37.14 7.31 3.79
C GLU A 138 38.45 7.79 3.15
N PRO A 139 39.59 7.70 3.86
CA PRO A 139 40.88 8.01 3.26
C PRO A 139 41.23 6.98 2.18
N PHE A 140 41.21 7.39 0.92
CA PHE A 140 41.57 6.52 -0.20
C PHE A 140 43.07 6.56 -0.51
N ASN A 141 43.67 7.76 -0.49
CA ASN A 141 45.12 7.94 -0.60
C ASN A 141 45.60 9.19 0.17
N GLU A 142 46.89 9.55 0.08
CA GLU A 142 47.49 10.68 0.81
C GLU A 142 46.86 12.04 0.49
N PHE A 143 46.15 12.16 -0.65
CA PHE A 143 45.63 13.44 -1.16
C PHE A 143 44.11 13.47 -1.35
N TYR A 144 43.43 12.33 -1.36
CA TYR A 144 42.02 12.21 -1.73
C TYR A 144 41.27 11.25 -0.82
N GLY A 145 40.02 11.63 -0.49
CA GLY A 145 39.04 10.73 0.08
C GLY A 145 38.18 10.09 -1.00
N ALA A 146 37.57 8.95 -0.69
CA ALA A 146 36.50 8.35 -1.47
C ALA A 146 35.33 7.96 -0.55
N TRP A 147 34.10 8.05 -1.06
CA TRP A 147 32.93 7.57 -0.32
C TRP A 147 33.06 6.07 -0.05
N GLY A 148 32.81 5.67 1.19
CA GLY A 148 32.76 4.27 1.61
C GLY A 148 31.44 3.59 1.18
N PRO A 149 31.16 2.38 1.69
CA PRO A 149 29.92 1.68 1.41
C PRO A 149 28.71 2.54 1.82
N CYS A 150 27.64 2.42 1.05
CA CYS A 150 26.36 3.00 1.42
C CYS A 150 25.66 2.04 2.39
N GLU A 151 25.51 2.45 3.64
CA GLU A 151 24.89 1.63 4.69
C GLU A 151 23.44 2.08 4.93
N ASP A 152 22.59 1.17 5.40
CA ASP A 152 21.20 1.45 5.79
C ASP A 152 20.32 2.08 4.67
N TYR A 153 20.57 1.79 3.39
CA TYR A 153 19.66 2.18 2.30
C TYR A 153 18.56 1.12 2.07
N VAL A 154 17.45 1.53 1.47
CA VAL A 154 16.39 0.61 0.99
C VAL A 154 16.13 0.87 -0.49
N ILE A 155 16.24 -0.17 -1.31
CA ILE A 155 15.92 -0.17 -2.74
C ILE A 155 14.68 -1.03 -3.03
N PRO A 156 14.01 -0.84 -4.18
CA PRO A 156 12.86 -1.66 -4.53
C PRO A 156 13.24 -3.14 -4.66
N GLU A 157 12.28 -4.02 -4.38
CA GLU A 157 12.45 -5.43 -4.67
C GLU A 157 12.53 -5.67 -6.18
N GLU A 158 13.40 -6.59 -6.60
CA GLU A 158 13.62 -6.87 -8.02
C GLU A 158 12.33 -7.40 -8.68
N GLY A 159 11.80 -6.62 -9.64
CA GLY A 159 10.58 -6.95 -10.37
C GLY A 159 9.29 -6.45 -9.73
N ALA A 160 9.34 -5.81 -8.56
CA ALA A 160 8.19 -5.14 -7.98
C ALA A 160 7.80 -3.92 -8.84
N ARG A 161 6.53 -3.86 -9.24
CA ARG A 161 5.98 -2.80 -10.10
C ARG A 161 4.96 -1.91 -9.42
N LEU A 162 4.39 -2.35 -8.31
CA LEU A 162 3.35 -1.65 -7.55
C LEU A 162 3.49 -2.05 -6.08
N GLY A 163 2.90 -1.27 -5.20
CA GLY A 163 2.88 -1.54 -3.77
C GLY A 163 4.14 -1.14 -3.01
N PRO A 164 4.19 -1.43 -1.70
CA PRO A 164 5.25 -0.99 -0.79
C PRO A 164 6.65 -1.35 -1.30
N GLU A 165 6.79 -2.53 -1.88
CA GLU A 165 8.08 -3.09 -2.32
C GLU A 165 8.60 -2.46 -3.61
N ALA A 166 7.75 -1.78 -4.36
CA ALA A 166 8.13 -1.17 -5.65
C ALA A 166 8.71 0.24 -5.50
N CYS A 167 8.54 0.88 -4.34
CA CYS A 167 8.91 2.27 -4.09
C CYS A 167 8.49 3.21 -5.22
N MET A 168 7.23 3.08 -5.61
CA MET A 168 6.59 3.92 -6.60
C MET A 168 5.36 4.57 -5.99
N CYS A 169 4.74 5.49 -6.71
CA CYS A 169 3.49 6.13 -6.29
C CYS A 169 2.44 5.09 -5.85
N PHE A 170 1.76 5.35 -4.72
CA PHE A 170 0.89 4.40 -4.00
C PHE A 170 1.63 3.23 -3.32
N SER A 171 2.89 3.42 -2.93
CA SER A 171 3.62 2.45 -2.11
C SER A 171 3.36 2.63 -0.61
N GLU A 172 2.98 3.83 -0.17
CA GLU A 172 2.38 4.08 1.13
C GLU A 172 1.26 5.12 1.07
N GLY A 173 0.29 5.00 1.97
CA GLY A 173 -0.73 6.02 2.09
C GLY A 173 -1.96 5.63 2.88
N ARG A 174 -3.00 6.46 2.77
CA ARG A 174 -4.31 6.26 3.37
C ARG A 174 -5.38 6.90 2.52
N TRP A 175 -6.40 6.12 2.16
CA TRP A 175 -7.64 6.64 1.63
C TRP A 175 -8.76 6.45 2.67
N GLU A 176 -9.22 7.57 3.22
CA GLU A 176 -10.24 7.62 4.27
C GLU A 176 -11.60 7.99 3.67
N ILE A 177 -12.56 7.09 3.75
CA ILE A 177 -13.95 7.30 3.34
C ILE A 177 -14.83 7.27 4.60
N ASP A 178 -15.53 8.36 4.87
CA ASP A 178 -16.28 8.57 6.13
C ASP A 178 -17.49 7.64 6.31
N ASN A 179 -18.17 7.33 5.21
CA ASN A 179 -19.35 6.48 5.20
C ASN A 179 -19.19 5.36 4.18
N LEU A 180 -19.14 4.14 4.71
CA LEU A 180 -18.93 2.94 3.93
C LEU A 180 -20.03 1.90 4.20
N SER A 181 -21.13 2.31 4.82
CA SER A 181 -22.24 1.42 5.14
C SER A 181 -23.21 1.31 3.96
N PRO A 182 -23.36 0.14 3.33
CA PRO A 182 -24.45 -0.12 2.40
C PRO A 182 -25.75 -0.43 3.15
N CYS A 183 -26.88 -0.18 2.49
CA CYS A 183 -28.20 -0.55 2.95
C CYS A 183 -28.79 -1.63 2.06
N PHE A 184 -29.44 -2.63 2.67
CA PHE A 184 -30.10 -3.72 1.96
C PHE A 184 -31.60 -3.66 2.15
N VAL A 185 -32.33 -3.65 1.02
CA VAL A 185 -33.79 -3.55 0.98
C VAL A 185 -34.35 -4.82 0.34
N VAL A 186 -35.24 -5.50 1.06
CA VAL A 186 -35.90 -6.72 0.58
C VAL A 186 -37.20 -6.37 -0.14
N TYR A 187 -37.28 -6.72 -1.42
CA TYR A 187 -38.47 -6.65 -2.25
C TYR A 187 -39.01 -8.07 -2.55
N PRO A 188 -40.23 -8.23 -3.08
CA PRO A 188 -40.78 -9.56 -3.42
C PRO A 188 -39.95 -10.35 -4.45
N ASP A 189 -39.13 -9.66 -5.24
CA ASP A 189 -38.30 -10.20 -6.32
C ASP A 189 -36.81 -10.33 -5.98
N GLY A 190 -36.36 -9.85 -4.82
CA GLY A 190 -34.97 -10.00 -4.38
C GLY A 190 -34.53 -9.01 -3.31
N THR A 191 -33.27 -9.14 -2.88
CA THR A 191 -32.60 -8.16 -2.00
C THR A 191 -31.81 -7.19 -2.85
N TYR A 192 -31.95 -5.89 -2.63
CA TYR A 192 -31.21 -4.86 -3.38
C TYR A 192 -30.34 -4.03 -2.45
N ALA A 193 -29.18 -3.61 -2.93
CA ALA A 193 -28.28 -2.72 -2.22
C ALA A 193 -28.44 -1.27 -2.65
N VAL A 194 -28.28 -0.33 -1.73
CA VAL A 194 -28.27 1.12 -1.97
C VAL A 194 -27.30 1.78 -1.01
N SER A 195 -26.67 2.88 -1.44
CA SER A 195 -25.86 3.71 -0.56
C SER A 195 -26.71 4.23 0.61
N SER A 196 -26.17 4.16 1.83
CA SER A 196 -26.68 4.98 2.92
C SER A 196 -26.32 6.46 2.69
N TYR A 197 -26.80 7.34 3.55
CA TYR A 197 -26.37 8.74 3.61
C TYR A 197 -26.09 9.14 5.05
N MET A 198 -25.31 10.21 5.25
CA MET A 198 -25.00 10.71 6.59
C MET A 198 -26.15 11.55 7.14
N GLY A 199 -26.91 10.96 8.07
CA GLY A 199 -28.03 11.63 8.72
C GLY A 199 -27.62 12.69 9.73
N ALA A 200 -28.62 13.39 10.29
CA ALA A 200 -28.40 14.34 11.37
C ALA A 200 -27.76 13.66 12.59
N GLY A 201 -26.52 14.02 12.90
CA GLY A 201 -25.74 13.41 13.98
C GLY A 201 -24.61 12.47 13.52
N GLY A 202 -24.33 12.41 12.21
CA GLY A 202 -23.19 11.66 11.66
C GLY A 202 -23.39 10.15 11.66
N GLN A 203 -24.64 9.68 11.65
CA GLN A 203 -24.98 8.26 11.58
C GLN A 203 -25.41 7.90 10.16
N ALA A 204 -24.86 6.82 9.63
CA ALA A 204 -25.31 6.23 8.38
C ALA A 204 -26.80 5.89 8.49
N THR A 205 -27.60 6.42 7.57
CA THR A 205 -29.05 6.24 7.52
C THR A 205 -29.43 5.68 6.16
N CYS A 206 -30.29 4.66 6.14
CA CYS A 206 -30.81 4.13 4.89
C CYS A 206 -31.86 5.06 4.28
N PRO A 207 -31.86 5.26 2.95
CA PRO A 207 -32.95 5.95 2.28
C PRO A 207 -34.28 5.23 2.56
N THR A 208 -35.37 5.98 2.62
CA THR A 208 -36.69 5.37 2.79
C THR A 208 -37.02 4.59 1.52
N PRO A 209 -37.23 3.27 1.59
CA PRO A 209 -37.33 2.45 0.39
C PRO A 209 -38.57 2.85 -0.42
N PRO A 210 -38.44 3.18 -1.72
CA PRO A 210 -39.59 3.34 -2.61
C PRO A 210 -40.30 1.99 -2.76
N ASN A 211 -41.57 2.01 -3.19
CA ASN A 211 -42.37 0.79 -3.38
C ASN A 211 -41.91 -0.08 -4.57
N ASN A 212 -40.92 0.33 -5.34
CA ASN A 212 -40.44 -0.37 -6.54
C ASN A 212 -38.91 -0.52 -6.51
N PRO A 213 -38.37 -1.68 -6.91
CA PRO A 213 -36.93 -1.88 -7.12
C PRO A 213 -36.45 -1.29 -8.47
N PRO A 214 -35.15 -0.97 -8.60
CA PRO A 214 -34.17 -0.89 -7.52
C PRO A 214 -34.46 0.30 -6.58
N PRO A 215 -34.04 0.25 -5.31
CA PRO A 215 -34.13 1.38 -4.40
C PRO A 215 -33.34 2.58 -4.96
N GLU A 216 -33.85 3.80 -4.82
CA GLU A 216 -33.15 5.02 -5.22
C GLU A 216 -32.28 5.53 -4.05
N PRO A 217 -31.08 6.08 -4.30
CA PRO A 217 -30.28 6.70 -3.26
C PRO A 217 -30.96 8.00 -2.77
N GLN A 218 -30.58 8.48 -1.59
CA GLN A 218 -31.18 9.67 -1.01
C GLN A 218 -30.95 10.90 -1.93
N PRO A 219 -32.00 11.56 -2.44
CA PRO A 219 -31.82 12.63 -3.41
C PRO A 219 -31.07 13.84 -2.85
N GLY A 220 -30.02 14.27 -3.55
CA GLY A 220 -29.23 15.45 -3.20
C GLY A 220 -28.24 15.25 -2.06
N GLU A 221 -28.04 14.01 -1.61
CA GLU A 221 -27.04 13.64 -0.61
C GLU A 221 -25.96 12.78 -1.27
N ASP A 222 -24.70 13.04 -0.94
CA ASP A 222 -23.59 12.19 -1.32
C ASP A 222 -23.53 10.95 -0.40
N TRP A 223 -22.96 9.86 -0.90
CA TRP A 223 -22.76 8.67 -0.08
C TRP A 223 -21.73 8.96 1.01
N SER A 224 -20.60 9.55 0.64
CA SER A 224 -19.50 9.81 1.56
C SER A 224 -18.60 10.96 1.12
N THR A 225 -18.09 11.71 2.09
CA THR A 225 -16.85 12.49 1.96
C THR A 225 -15.63 11.56 2.02
N ASN A 226 -14.51 11.99 1.44
CA ASN A 226 -13.28 11.20 1.47
C ASN A 226 -12.02 12.07 1.41
N ARG A 227 -10.92 11.56 1.98
CA ARG A 227 -9.61 12.21 1.99
C ARG A 227 -8.50 11.23 1.61
N LEU A 228 -7.49 11.74 0.93
CA LEU A 228 -6.33 10.98 0.48
C LEU A 228 -5.05 11.54 1.10
N THR A 229 -4.17 10.65 1.53
CA THR A 229 -2.75 10.93 1.77
C THR A 229 -1.95 9.86 1.05
N VAL A 230 -1.11 10.23 0.10
CA VAL A 230 -0.26 9.30 -0.68
C VAL A 230 1.15 9.87 -0.83
N ASP A 231 2.13 9.00 -1.05
CA ASP A 231 3.56 9.28 -1.21
C ASP A 231 3.98 9.99 -2.52
N CYS A 232 3.00 10.42 -3.32
CA CYS A 232 3.22 11.01 -4.64
C CYS A 232 2.16 12.05 -4.97
N ALA A 233 2.46 12.94 -5.91
CA ALA A 233 1.48 13.84 -6.52
C ALA A 233 1.07 13.32 -7.90
N GLY A 234 -0.12 13.67 -8.39
CA GLY A 234 -0.56 13.25 -9.72
C GLY A 234 -2.06 13.37 -9.98
N GLN A 235 -2.48 12.86 -11.14
CA GLN A 235 -3.89 12.72 -11.50
C GLN A 235 -4.34 11.29 -11.23
N PHE A 236 -5.34 11.13 -10.36
CA PHE A 236 -5.82 9.82 -9.94
C PHE A 236 -7.33 9.68 -10.19
N GLU A 237 -7.73 8.51 -10.66
CA GLU A 237 -9.09 7.99 -10.57
C GLU A 237 -9.10 6.91 -9.50
N LEU A 238 -9.76 7.18 -8.38
CA LEU A 238 -9.87 6.29 -7.24
C LEU A 238 -11.26 5.66 -7.23
N CYS A 239 -11.32 4.33 -7.25
CA CYS A 239 -12.56 3.58 -7.25
C CYS A 239 -12.70 2.75 -5.97
N TYR A 240 -13.90 2.77 -5.41
CA TYR A 240 -14.32 1.91 -4.32
C TYR A 240 -15.40 0.95 -4.81
N ALA A 241 -15.11 -0.36 -4.77
CA ALA A 241 -16.04 -1.40 -5.17
C ALA A 241 -16.47 -2.25 -3.97
N LEU A 242 -17.77 -2.45 -3.79
CA LEU A 242 -18.31 -3.45 -2.86
C LEU A 242 -18.48 -4.77 -3.61
N ARG A 243 -17.83 -5.83 -3.14
CA ARG A 243 -17.86 -7.15 -3.76
C ARG A 243 -18.37 -8.21 -2.78
N ALA A 244 -19.19 -9.13 -3.26
CA ALA A 244 -19.56 -10.31 -2.49
C ALA A 244 -18.53 -11.42 -2.77
N GLY A 245 -17.73 -11.79 -1.78
CA GLY A 245 -16.55 -12.64 -1.95
C GLY A 245 -15.66 -12.69 -0.71
N ASP A 246 -14.47 -13.29 -0.85
CA ASP A 246 -13.47 -13.38 0.21
C ASP A 246 -12.35 -12.35 -0.03
N ALA A 247 -12.16 -11.42 0.93
CA ALA A 247 -11.16 -10.37 0.85
C ALA A 247 -9.72 -10.92 0.75
N GLU A 248 -9.46 -12.06 1.39
CA GLU A 248 -8.13 -12.68 1.45
C GLU A 248 -7.83 -13.49 0.18
N ASN A 249 -8.88 -13.96 -0.50
CA ASN A 249 -8.78 -14.81 -1.70
C ASN A 249 -9.75 -14.32 -2.79
N PRO A 250 -9.55 -13.10 -3.33
CA PRO A 250 -10.45 -12.55 -4.33
C PRO A 250 -10.42 -13.38 -5.62
N THR A 251 -11.56 -13.51 -6.27
CA THR A 251 -11.71 -14.27 -7.50
C THR A 251 -12.51 -13.53 -8.56
N ASP A 252 -12.35 -13.89 -9.83
CA ASP A 252 -13.18 -13.36 -10.93
C ASP A 252 -14.68 -13.71 -10.80
N GLN A 253 -15.05 -14.59 -9.87
CA GLN A 253 -16.44 -14.95 -9.58
C GLN A 253 -17.08 -14.08 -8.49
N ASP A 254 -16.31 -13.15 -7.91
CA ASP A 254 -16.82 -12.20 -6.94
C ASP A 254 -17.60 -11.11 -7.66
N CYS A 255 -18.90 -11.09 -7.40
CA CYS A 255 -19.81 -10.16 -8.05
C CYS A 255 -19.69 -8.78 -7.40
N VAL A 256 -19.89 -7.74 -8.20
CA VAL A 256 -19.81 -6.34 -7.76
C VAL A 256 -21.22 -5.89 -7.37
N VAL A 257 -21.41 -5.55 -6.10
CA VAL A 257 -22.65 -4.97 -5.58
C VAL A 257 -22.78 -3.51 -6.06
N ALA A 258 -21.67 -2.77 -6.01
CA ALA A 258 -21.58 -1.41 -6.50
C ALA A 258 -20.11 -1.02 -6.72
N SER A 259 -19.87 -0.06 -7.62
CA SER A 259 -18.56 0.55 -7.84
C SER A 259 -18.73 2.04 -8.07
N ILE A 260 -17.94 2.84 -7.37
CA ILE A 260 -18.04 4.30 -7.36
C ILE A 260 -16.63 4.87 -7.43
N CYS A 261 -16.41 5.80 -8.35
CA CYS A 261 -15.11 6.41 -8.56
C CYS A 261 -15.16 7.92 -8.33
N THR A 262 -14.02 8.49 -7.95
CA THR A 262 -13.76 9.92 -7.89
C THR A 262 -12.45 10.21 -8.60
N GLU A 263 -12.41 11.32 -9.33
CA GLU A 263 -11.23 11.79 -10.06
C GLU A 263 -10.72 13.07 -9.39
N ALA A 264 -9.41 13.12 -9.12
CA ALA A 264 -8.80 14.30 -8.53
C ALA A 264 -7.34 14.47 -8.98
N TRP A 265 -6.93 15.73 -9.07
CA TRP A 265 -5.51 16.09 -9.07
C TRP A 265 -5.08 16.24 -7.61
N TYR A 266 -4.09 15.46 -7.20
CA TYR A 266 -3.52 15.49 -5.86
C TYR A 266 -2.20 16.26 -5.92
N GLU A 267 -2.13 17.38 -5.21
CA GLU A 267 -1.12 18.42 -5.45
C GLU A 267 0.22 18.13 -4.78
N GLU A 268 0.20 17.67 -3.53
CA GLU A 268 1.40 17.53 -2.71
C GLU A 268 1.48 16.16 -2.02
N ALA A 269 2.55 15.42 -2.32
CA ALA A 269 2.85 14.15 -1.68
C ALA A 269 2.88 14.26 -0.14
N GLY A 270 2.26 13.31 0.55
CA GLY A 270 2.25 13.21 2.01
C GLY A 270 1.31 14.19 2.72
N VAL A 271 0.53 14.99 1.99
CA VAL A 271 -0.41 15.95 2.58
C VAL A 271 -1.85 15.43 2.50
N GLU A 272 -2.59 15.43 3.61
CA GLU A 272 -4.02 15.08 3.54
C GLU A 272 -4.80 16.08 2.69
N GLU A 273 -5.45 15.59 1.64
CA GLU A 273 -6.30 16.38 0.75
C GLU A 273 -7.73 15.82 0.72
N GLU A 274 -8.72 16.72 0.78
CA GLU A 274 -10.14 16.37 0.62
C GLU A 274 -10.47 16.24 -0.86
N LEU A 275 -10.98 15.07 -1.26
CA LEU A 275 -11.34 14.78 -2.65
C LEU A 275 -12.82 15.10 -2.91
N PRO A 276 -13.26 15.18 -4.19
CA PRO A 276 -14.68 15.27 -4.49
C PRO A 276 -15.46 14.13 -3.82
N PRO A 277 -16.64 14.42 -3.25
CA PRO A 277 -17.42 13.43 -2.51
C PRO A 277 -17.89 12.30 -3.42
N LEU A 278 -18.03 11.11 -2.85
CA LEU A 278 -18.53 9.93 -3.55
C LEU A 278 -20.05 10.01 -3.68
N PRO A 279 -20.61 9.94 -4.89
CA PRO A 279 -22.04 10.06 -5.10
C PRO A 279 -22.81 8.86 -4.53
N GLY A 280 -24.10 9.08 -4.22
CA GLY A 280 -25.04 8.01 -3.91
C GLY A 280 -25.20 7.02 -5.06
N TRP A 281 -25.45 5.75 -4.74
CA TRP A 281 -25.50 4.65 -5.70
C TRP A 281 -26.58 3.62 -5.36
N SER A 282 -26.97 2.83 -6.35
CA SER A 282 -27.88 1.69 -6.21
C SER A 282 -27.35 0.50 -6.99
N GLY A 283 -27.38 -0.69 -6.37
CA GLY A 283 -27.03 -1.94 -7.03
C GLY A 283 -28.19 -2.47 -7.87
N ASP A 284 -27.87 -3.10 -8.99
CA ASP A 284 -28.81 -3.67 -9.95
C ASP A 284 -28.82 -5.21 -9.98
N ASP A 285 -27.88 -5.86 -9.27
CA ASP A 285 -27.80 -7.31 -9.12
C ASP A 285 -28.33 -7.77 -7.74
N PRO A 286 -29.58 -8.26 -7.67
CA PRO A 286 -30.17 -8.67 -6.40
C PRO A 286 -29.60 -9.98 -5.84
N ASP A 287 -29.10 -10.87 -6.71
CA ASP A 287 -28.48 -12.13 -6.26
C ASP A 287 -27.12 -11.81 -5.61
N CYS A 288 -26.37 -10.88 -6.19
CA CYS A 288 -25.12 -10.41 -5.61
C CYS A 288 -25.33 -9.67 -4.29
N ALA A 289 -26.31 -8.78 -4.21
CA ALA A 289 -26.64 -8.07 -2.99
C ALA A 289 -27.14 -9.01 -1.88
N GLU A 290 -27.90 -10.06 -2.23
CA GLU A 290 -28.29 -11.11 -1.29
C GLU A 290 -27.08 -11.91 -0.77
N ARG A 291 -26.17 -12.33 -1.67
CA ARG A 291 -24.92 -13.00 -1.27
C ARG A 291 -24.10 -12.12 -0.33
N PHE A 292 -23.93 -10.84 -0.65
CA PHE A 292 -23.21 -9.90 0.22
C PHE A 292 -23.87 -9.79 1.60
N ALA A 293 -25.20 -9.65 1.63
CA ALA A 293 -25.95 -9.51 2.88
C ALA A 293 -25.84 -10.74 3.78
N GLN A 294 -25.81 -11.94 3.20
CA GLN A 294 -25.78 -13.22 3.92
C GLN A 294 -24.37 -13.66 4.32
N ASP A 295 -23.42 -13.57 3.39
CA ASP A 295 -22.09 -14.13 3.53
C ASP A 295 -21.03 -13.07 3.85
N GLY A 296 -21.41 -11.79 3.81
CA GLY A 296 -20.46 -10.68 3.85
C GLY A 296 -19.79 -10.47 2.51
N GLY A 297 -18.68 -9.75 2.52
CA GLY A 297 -17.95 -9.42 1.30
C GLY A 297 -16.73 -8.60 1.61
N TYR A 298 -16.34 -7.75 0.67
CA TYR A 298 -15.24 -6.82 0.89
C TYR A 298 -15.43 -5.52 0.10
N GLY A 299 -14.87 -4.45 0.65
CA GLY A 299 -14.59 -3.24 -0.08
C GLY A 299 -13.23 -3.33 -0.74
N GLU A 300 -13.15 -3.06 -2.03
CA GLU A 300 -11.93 -3.02 -2.82
C GLU A 300 -11.62 -1.56 -3.17
N MET A 301 -10.42 -1.12 -2.82
CA MET A 301 -9.90 0.21 -3.15
C MET A 301 -8.89 0.07 -4.28
N SER A 302 -9.14 0.75 -5.39
CA SER A 302 -8.25 0.72 -6.54
C SER A 302 -7.97 2.11 -7.08
N VAL A 303 -6.85 2.25 -7.77
CA VAL A 303 -6.45 3.48 -8.45
C VAL A 303 -6.04 3.19 -9.89
N VAL A 304 -6.37 4.12 -10.79
CA VAL A 304 -5.69 4.31 -12.05
C VAL A 304 -5.19 5.75 -12.09
N GLY A 305 -3.97 5.98 -12.56
CA GLY A 305 -3.49 7.36 -12.62
C GLY A 305 -2.13 7.54 -13.26
N LEU A 306 -1.68 8.79 -13.22
CA LEU A 306 -0.37 9.22 -13.67
C LEU A 306 0.24 10.14 -12.61
N SER A 307 1.42 9.78 -12.11
CA SER A 307 2.15 10.63 -11.18
C SER A 307 2.64 11.91 -11.87
N VAL A 308 2.99 12.94 -11.08
CA VAL A 308 3.73 14.10 -11.57
C VAL A 308 5.07 13.73 -12.16
N GLU A 309 5.55 12.50 -11.98
CA GLU A 309 6.79 12.00 -12.56
C GLU A 309 6.59 11.18 -13.84
N CYS A 310 5.37 11.18 -14.37
CA CYS A 310 4.94 10.40 -15.52
C CYS A 310 4.94 8.88 -15.28
N ASP A 311 4.89 8.44 -14.02
CA ASP A 311 4.73 7.02 -13.69
C ASP A 311 3.27 6.63 -13.80
N GLU A 312 3.01 5.63 -14.61
CA GLU A 312 1.67 5.05 -14.73
C GLU A 312 1.36 4.21 -13.49
N ILE A 313 0.22 4.48 -12.86
CA ILE A 313 -0.26 3.75 -11.71
C ILE A 313 -1.39 2.85 -12.21
N SER A 314 -1.02 1.66 -12.68
CA SER A 314 -1.92 0.63 -13.18
C SER A 314 -1.25 -0.74 -13.09
N ASP A 315 -2.04 -1.80 -12.97
CA ASP A 315 -1.59 -3.20 -13.04
C ASP A 315 -1.75 -3.70 -14.48
N ASP A 316 -0.71 -3.47 -15.30
CA ASP A 316 -0.70 -3.78 -16.73
C ASP A 316 -1.91 -3.21 -17.51
N GLY A 317 -2.35 -2.00 -17.12
CA GLY A 317 -3.48 -1.27 -17.70
C GLY A 317 -4.81 -1.50 -16.99
N ASP A 318 -4.88 -2.43 -16.04
CA ASP A 318 -6.01 -2.61 -15.14
C ASP A 318 -5.85 -1.73 -13.87
N PRO A 319 -6.93 -1.42 -13.14
CA PRO A 319 -6.83 -0.68 -11.89
C PRO A 319 -5.95 -1.39 -10.85
N TYR A 320 -4.98 -0.67 -10.30
CA TYR A 320 -4.14 -1.16 -9.22
C TYR A 320 -4.95 -1.24 -7.92
N VAL A 321 -5.15 -2.44 -7.38
CA VAL A 321 -5.83 -2.65 -6.10
C VAL A 321 -4.83 -2.57 -4.96
N PHE A 322 -4.88 -1.48 -4.20
CA PHE A 322 -3.95 -1.24 -3.09
C PHE A 322 -4.50 -1.66 -1.72
N ASN A 323 -5.81 -1.86 -1.58
CA ASN A 323 -6.38 -2.30 -0.31
C ASN A 323 -7.72 -3.05 -0.47
N ARG A 324 -7.96 -4.01 0.43
CA ARG A 324 -9.23 -4.72 0.57
C ARG A 324 -9.65 -4.76 2.02
N VAL A 325 -10.90 -4.39 2.31
CA VAL A 325 -11.45 -4.40 3.67
C VAL A 325 -12.60 -5.40 3.77
N PRO A 326 -12.53 -6.41 4.66
CA PRO A 326 -13.59 -7.38 4.84
C PRO A 326 -14.84 -6.76 5.49
N TYR A 327 -16.00 -7.08 4.92
CA TYR A 327 -17.32 -6.74 5.44
C TYR A 327 -17.97 -7.95 6.09
N CYS A 328 -18.58 -7.72 7.25
CA CYS A 328 -19.33 -8.77 7.93
C CYS A 328 -20.66 -9.07 7.21
N PRO A 329 -21.13 -10.33 7.29
CA PRO A 329 -22.54 -10.66 7.17
C PRO A 329 -23.43 -9.71 8.00
N LEU A 330 -24.65 -9.43 7.51
CA LEU A 330 -25.56 -8.54 8.23
C LEU A 330 -26.01 -9.10 9.59
N ASP A 331 -26.06 -10.43 9.72
CA ASP A 331 -26.49 -11.09 10.94
C ASP A 331 -25.47 -10.94 12.09
N CYS A 332 -24.21 -10.61 11.79
CA CYS A 332 -23.18 -10.24 12.77
C CYS A 332 -23.59 -9.06 13.66
N ASN A 333 -24.54 -8.21 13.22
CA ASN A 333 -25.15 -7.19 14.08
C ASN A 333 -25.86 -7.78 15.31
N GLU A 334 -26.43 -8.97 15.17
CA GLU A 334 -27.15 -9.67 16.24
C GLU A 334 -26.24 -10.64 17.01
N ARG A 335 -25.15 -11.11 16.37
CA ARG A 335 -24.20 -12.09 16.92
C ARG A 335 -22.73 -11.64 16.81
N PRO A 336 -22.35 -10.47 17.35
CA PRO A 336 -21.05 -9.85 17.10
C PRO A 336 -19.83 -10.62 17.66
N ASN A 337 -20.04 -11.63 18.49
CA ASN A 337 -18.97 -12.43 19.10
C ASN A 337 -18.76 -13.78 18.41
N ASP A 338 -19.54 -14.08 17.36
CA ASP A 338 -19.36 -15.30 16.60
C ASP A 338 -18.08 -15.21 15.77
N ALA A 339 -17.41 -16.34 15.54
CA ALA A 339 -16.06 -16.38 14.99
C ALA A 339 -15.93 -15.72 13.60
N ASP A 340 -16.98 -15.78 12.79
CA ASP A 340 -17.11 -15.14 11.48
C ASP A 340 -17.36 -13.63 11.54
N CYS A 341 -17.67 -13.08 12.72
CA CYS A 341 -17.95 -11.66 12.93
C CYS A 341 -16.79 -10.89 13.58
N VAL A 342 -15.78 -11.59 14.13
CA VAL A 342 -14.69 -10.97 14.91
C VAL A 342 -13.63 -10.30 14.02
N ASN A 343 -13.46 -10.76 12.78
CA ASN A 343 -12.38 -10.31 11.89
C ASN A 343 -12.86 -9.42 10.73
N CYS A 344 -14.10 -8.93 10.77
CA CYS A 344 -14.68 -8.10 9.72
C CYS A 344 -15.18 -6.76 10.29
N GLY A 345 -15.23 -5.73 9.45
CA GLY A 345 -15.64 -4.38 9.82
C GLY A 345 -16.96 -3.96 9.16
N GLN A 346 -17.58 -2.89 9.69
CA GLN A 346 -18.69 -2.19 9.01
C GLN A 346 -18.26 -0.86 8.37
N GLY A 347 -16.95 -0.61 8.32
CA GLY A 347 -16.35 0.52 7.63
C GLY A 347 -15.02 0.08 7.04
N GLY A 348 -14.58 0.75 5.99
CA GLY A 348 -13.41 0.35 5.22
C GLY A 348 -12.53 1.46 4.73
N SER A 349 -12.18 2.41 5.62
CA SER A 349 -10.96 3.18 5.41
C SER A 349 -9.76 2.26 5.60
N GLY A 350 -8.70 2.48 4.82
CA GLY A 350 -7.49 1.66 4.93
C GLY A 350 -6.23 2.46 4.66
N SER A 351 -5.19 2.09 5.39
CA SER A 351 -3.80 2.41 5.06
C SER A 351 -3.24 1.28 4.21
N PHE A 352 -2.29 1.61 3.35
CA PHE A 352 -1.52 0.66 2.55
C PHE A 352 -0.04 1.00 2.67
#